data_AF-A0AAD4D1Z2-F1
#
_entry.id   AF-A0AAD4D1Z2-F1
#
_cell.length_a   1.000
_cell.length_b   1.000
_cell.length_c   1.000
_cell.angle_alpha   90.00
_cell.angle_beta   90.00
_cell.angle_gamma   90.00
#
_symmetry.space_group_name_H-M   'P 1'
#
loop_
_entity.id
_entity.type
_entity.pdbx_description
1 polymer ?
#
loop_
_entity_poly.entity_id
_entity_poly.type
_entity_poly.pdbx_seq_one_letter_code
_entity_poly.pdbx_strand_id
1 'polypeptide(L)'
;MITHAFQAYQSERMPWVQEAFKHSRAFQITNSKGYLGKVIRFGAKNMPTWMQRRTAISMNINRPQVGFLDRVDDTGSVSPAPQISLDARISLPNQEAHDATLAN
;
A
#
# COMPACT_ATOMS: atom_id res chain seq x y z
N MET A 1 -18.58 -16.54 -6.32
CA MET A 1 -17.10 -16.61 -6.37
C MET A 1 -16.46 -15.24 -6.22
N ILE A 2 -16.80 -14.24 -7.04
CA ILE A 2 -16.22 -12.89 -6.99
C ILE A 2 -16.49 -12.14 -5.67
N THR A 3 -17.71 -12.22 -5.13
CA THR A 3 -18.08 -11.55 -3.87
C THR A 3 -17.26 -12.00 -2.66
N HIS A 4 -16.90 -13.29 -2.59
CA HIS A 4 -16.07 -13.83 -1.52
C HIS A 4 -14.63 -13.31 -1.58
N ALA A 5 -14.06 -13.19 -2.80
CA ALA A 5 -12.73 -12.61 -3.00
C ALA A 5 -12.68 -11.13 -2.57
N PHE A 6 -13.72 -10.35 -2.91
CA PHE A 6 -13.84 -8.97 -2.45
C PHE A 6 -14.00 -8.87 -0.93
N GLN A 7 -14.77 -9.77 -0.32
CA GLN A 7 -14.97 -9.78 1.13
C GLN A 7 -13.68 -10.13 1.89
N ALA A 8 -12.89 -11.08 1.38
CA ALA A 8 -11.58 -11.43 1.94
C ALA A 8 -10.56 -10.29 1.77
N TYR A 9 -10.55 -9.62 0.61
CA TYR A 9 -9.73 -8.42 0.42
C TYR A 9 -10.15 -7.28 1.37
N GLN A 10 -11.46 -7.07 1.54
CA GLN A 10 -11.97 -6.04 2.43
C GLN A 10 -11.58 -6.30 3.89
N SER A 11 -11.67 -7.55 4.36
CA SER A 11 -11.31 -7.90 5.74
C SER A 11 -9.81 -7.75 6.00
N GLU A 12 -8.96 -8.11 5.04
CA GLU A 12 -7.51 -7.92 5.12
C GLU A 12 -7.13 -6.43 5.19
N ARG A 13 -7.79 -5.58 4.38
CA ARG A 13 -7.41 -4.16 4.22
C ARG A 13 -8.07 -3.21 5.21
N MET A 14 -9.22 -3.55 5.76
CA MET A 14 -9.93 -2.68 6.70
C MET A 14 -9.08 -2.15 7.87
N PRO A 15 -8.28 -2.99 8.57
CA PRO A 15 -7.44 -2.48 9.65
C PRO A 15 -6.42 -1.43 9.17
N TRP A 16 -5.81 -1.65 8.00
CA TRP A 16 -4.79 -0.76 7.45
C TRP A 16 -5.39 0.59 7.05
N VAL A 17 -6.61 0.57 6.50
CA VAL A 17 -7.36 1.79 6.14
C VAL A 17 -7.72 2.57 7.40
N GLN A 18 -8.14 1.90 8.47
CA GLN A 18 -8.47 2.55 9.74
C GLN A 18 -7.24 3.17 10.41
N GLU A 19 -6.09 2.50 10.39
CA GLU A 19 -4.83 3.05 10.88
C GLU A 19 -4.39 4.25 10.03
N ALA A 20 -4.42 4.13 8.71
CA ALA A 20 -4.12 5.24 7.81
C ALA A 20 -5.06 6.44 8.07
N PHE A 21 -6.34 6.22 8.32
CA PHE A 21 -7.28 7.28 8.67
C PHE A 21 -6.91 8.00 9.97
N LYS A 22 -6.54 7.24 11.02
CA LYS A 22 -6.05 7.81 12.29
C LYS A 22 -4.77 8.64 12.07
N HIS A 23 -3.83 8.12 11.30
CA HIS A 23 -2.58 8.81 10.97
C HIS A 23 -2.82 10.09 10.16
N SER A 24 -3.71 10.06 9.15
CA SER A 24 -4.08 11.25 8.37
C SER A 24 -4.71 12.33 9.23
N ARG A 25 -5.56 11.96 10.19
CA ARG A 25 -6.15 12.92 11.15
C ARG A 25 -5.07 13.55 12.04
N ALA A 26 -4.09 12.79 12.50
CA ALA A 26 -2.94 13.33 13.23
C ALA A 26 -2.09 14.25 12.34
N PHE A 27 -1.95 13.93 11.05
CA PHE A 27 -1.20 14.75 10.11
C PHE A 27 -1.87 16.11 9.84
N GLN A 28 -3.20 16.23 9.95
CA GLN A 28 -3.89 17.52 9.88
C GLN A 28 -3.40 18.50 10.96
N ILE A 29 -3.03 18.00 12.15
CA ILE A 29 -2.49 18.82 13.24
C ILE A 29 -1.12 19.41 12.86
N THR A 30 -0.33 18.67 12.07
CA THR A 30 0.94 19.16 11.53
C THR A 30 0.74 20.36 10.61
N ASN A 31 -0.38 20.40 9.88
CA ASN A 31 -0.69 21.53 9.02
C ASN A 31 -1.25 22.75 9.77
N SER A 32 -1.65 22.59 11.04
CA SER A 32 -2.13 23.70 11.86
C SER A 32 -1.05 24.77 12.06
N LYS A 33 -1.49 26.02 12.26
CA LYS A 33 -0.60 27.17 12.55
C LYS A 33 -0.22 27.26 14.04
N GLY A 34 -0.69 26.31 14.86
CA GLY A 34 -0.43 26.28 16.30
C GLY A 34 1.02 25.94 16.65
N TYR A 35 1.38 26.14 17.92
CA TYR A 35 2.72 25.85 18.45
C TYR A 35 3.16 24.40 18.19
N LEU A 36 2.25 23.45 18.38
CA LEU A 36 2.49 22.03 18.14
C LEU A 36 2.87 21.73 16.67
N GLY A 37 2.19 22.39 15.71
CA GLY A 37 2.52 22.26 14.28
C GLY A 37 3.91 22.81 13.93
N LYS A 38 4.38 23.86 14.62
CA LYS A 38 5.74 24.39 14.44
C LYS A 38 6.80 23.40 14.94
N VAL A 39 6.60 22.79 16.10
CA VAL A 39 7.51 21.77 16.67
C VAL A 39 7.61 20.55 15.76
N ILE A 40 6.47 20.05 15.25
CA ILE A 40 6.46 18.89 14.34
C ILE A 40 7.19 19.22 13.03
N ARG A 41 6.95 20.39 12.43
CA ARG A 41 7.66 20.82 11.21
C ARG A 41 9.17 20.99 11.46
N PHE A 42 9.56 21.49 12.63
CA PHE A 42 10.97 21.61 13.00
C PHE A 42 11.64 20.23 13.13
N GLY A 43 10.96 19.27 13.76
CA GLY A 43 11.42 17.88 13.84
C GLY A 43 11.52 17.22 12.47
N ALA A 44 10.54 17.43 11.59
CA ALA A 44 10.55 16.91 10.23
C ALA A 44 11.69 17.50 9.39
N LYS A 45 11.98 18.81 9.53
CA LYS A 45 13.08 19.48 8.82
C LYS A 45 14.46 18.98 9.25
N ASN A 46 14.64 18.65 10.53
CA ASN A 46 15.90 18.17 11.08
C ASN A 46 15.95 16.63 11.18
N MET A 47 15.04 15.93 10.51
CA MET A 47 14.96 14.47 10.59
C MET A 47 16.20 13.83 9.93
N PRO A 48 16.91 12.92 10.62
CA PRO A 48 18.02 12.18 10.02
C PRO A 48 17.60 11.39 8.77
N THR A 49 18.48 11.30 7.78
CA THR A 49 18.19 10.67 6.48
C THR A 49 17.73 9.21 6.60
N TRP A 50 18.26 8.44 7.55
CA TRP A 50 17.83 7.06 7.78
C TRP A 50 16.36 6.97 8.22
N MET A 51 15.89 7.95 8.99
CA MET A 51 14.51 8.01 9.46
C MET A 51 13.59 8.46 8.31
N GLN A 52 14.01 9.44 7.50
CA GLN A 52 13.28 9.84 6.29
C GLN A 52 13.09 8.66 5.33
N ARG A 53 14.15 7.84 5.12
CA ARG A 53 14.07 6.63 4.30
C ARG A 53 13.06 5.63 4.85
N ARG A 54 13.07 5.35 6.16
CA ARG A 54 12.09 4.45 6.79
C ARG A 54 10.65 4.96 6.63
N THR A 55 10.42 6.25 6.82
CA THR A 55 9.10 6.86 6.62
C THR A 55 8.66 6.74 5.16
N ALA A 56 9.54 7.03 4.21
CA ALA A 56 9.25 6.89 2.79
C ALA A 56 8.93 5.44 2.40
N ILE A 57 9.64 4.45 2.95
CA ILE A 57 9.34 3.03 2.77
C ILE A 57 7.93 2.72 3.33
N SER A 58 7.67 3.09 4.57
CA SER A 58 6.37 2.82 5.22
C SER A 58 5.19 3.44 4.49
N MET A 59 5.38 4.61 3.85
CA MET A 59 4.33 5.26 3.05
C MET A 59 4.10 4.56 1.71
N ASN A 60 5.13 3.91 1.14
CA ASN A 60 5.09 3.34 -0.21
C ASN A 60 4.99 1.82 -0.25
N ILE A 61 5.10 1.13 0.89
CA ILE A 61 5.05 -0.34 0.98
C ILE A 61 3.63 -0.89 0.78
N ASN A 62 2.61 -0.06 1.04
CA ASN A 62 1.21 -0.43 0.87
C ASN A 62 0.75 -0.19 -0.58
N ARG A 63 1.04 -1.15 -1.46
CA ARG A 63 0.64 -1.13 -2.89
C ARG A 63 -0.34 -2.28 -3.16
N PRO A 64 -1.64 -2.10 -2.86
CA PRO A 64 -2.61 -3.15 -3.08
C PRO A 64 -2.78 -3.46 -4.57
N GLN A 65 -2.58 -4.71 -4.94
CA GLN A 65 -3.01 -5.26 -6.22
C GLN A 65 -4.15 -6.26 -5.97
N VAL A 66 -5.02 -6.44 -6.95
CA VAL A 66 -6.12 -7.39 -6.89
C VAL A 66 -5.77 -8.60 -7.73
N GLY A 67 -5.95 -9.81 -7.18
CA GLY A 67 -5.51 -11.06 -7.82
C GLY A 67 -6.26 -11.45 -9.10
N PHE A 68 -7.30 -10.71 -9.49
CA PHE A 68 -8.04 -10.92 -10.75
C PHE A 68 -7.60 -9.99 -11.89
N LEU A 69 -6.71 -9.02 -11.61
CA LEU A 69 -6.08 -8.20 -12.64
C LEU A 69 -4.68 -8.73 -12.93
N ASP A 70 -4.17 -8.42 -14.12
CA ASP A 70 -2.79 -8.72 -14.48
C ASP A 70 -1.85 -8.03 -13.48
N ARG A 71 -0.85 -8.80 -13.03
CA ARG A 71 0.13 -8.30 -12.07
C ARG A 71 0.93 -7.20 -12.76
N VAL A 72 0.98 -6.03 -12.13
CA VAL A 72 1.84 -4.95 -12.60
C VAL A 72 3.27 -5.29 -12.22
N ASP A 73 4.18 -5.18 -13.18
CA ASP A 73 5.62 -5.35 -12.94
C ASP A 73 6.11 -4.42 -11.83
N ASP A 74 6.69 -5.00 -10.78
CA ASP A 74 7.24 -4.23 -9.69
C ASP A 74 8.61 -3.65 -10.08
N THR A 75 8.59 -2.38 -10.48
CA THR A 75 9.79 -1.58 -10.77
C THR A 75 10.28 -0.83 -9.52
N GLY A 76 9.70 -1.10 -8.36
CA GLY A 76 10.06 -0.46 -7.09
C GLY A 76 11.43 -0.87 -6.57
N SER A 77 12.10 0.04 -5.86
CA SER A 77 13.33 -0.27 -5.12
C SER A 77 13.09 -1.01 -3.80
N VAL A 78 11.82 -1.21 -3.43
CA VAL A 78 11.41 -1.81 -2.16
C VAL A 78 10.20 -2.69 -2.41
N SER A 79 10.28 -3.94 -1.96
CA SER A 79 9.19 -4.92 -2.07
C SER A 79 7.93 -4.41 -1.38
N PRO A 80 6.74 -4.56 -2.00
CA PRO A 80 5.45 -4.37 -1.36
C PRO A 80 5.31 -5.26 -0.12
N ALA A 81 4.41 -4.83 0.78
CA ALA A 81 4.04 -5.65 1.92
C ALA A 81 3.33 -6.92 1.44
N PRO A 82 3.46 -8.04 2.17
CA PRO A 82 2.77 -9.29 1.82
C PRO A 82 1.26 -9.05 1.75
N GLN A 83 0.64 -9.59 0.70
CA GLN A 83 -0.78 -9.47 0.44
C GLN A 83 -1.40 -10.85 0.24
N ILE A 84 -2.11 -11.35 1.24
CA ILE A 84 -2.65 -12.71 1.26
C ILE A 84 -3.72 -12.89 0.18
N SER A 85 -4.53 -11.86 -0.08
CA SER A 85 -5.52 -11.86 -1.15
C SER A 85 -4.93 -11.96 -2.56
N LEU A 86 -3.64 -11.64 -2.76
CA LEU A 86 -2.96 -11.69 -4.05
C LEU A 86 -2.34 -13.07 -4.32
N ASP A 87 -1.97 -13.77 -3.25
CA ASP A 87 -1.42 -15.13 -3.30
C ASP A 87 -2.52 -16.19 -3.41
N ALA A 88 -3.76 -15.85 -3.06
CA ALA A 88 -4.92 -16.64 -3.37
C ALA A 88 -5.07 -16.73 -4.90
N ARG A 89 -4.53 -17.81 -5.50
CA ARG A 89 -4.68 -18.15 -6.92
C ARG A 89 -6.16 -18.17 -7.29
N ILE A 90 -6.67 -17.05 -7.80
CA ILE A 90 -7.89 -17.04 -8.60
C ILE A 90 -7.42 -17.47 -9.99
N SER A 91 -7.57 -18.75 -10.31
CA SER A 91 -7.33 -19.26 -11.65
C SER A 91 -8.23 -18.47 -12.61
N LEU A 92 -7.63 -17.56 -13.37
CA LEU A 92 -8.35 -16.82 -14.40
C LEU A 92 -8.65 -17.81 -15.54
N PRO A 93 -9.89 -17.86 -16.07
CA PRO A 93 -10.23 -18.78 -17.17
C PRO A 93 -9.34 -18.65 -18.42
N ASN A 94 -8.60 -17.55 -18.56
CA ASN A 94 -7.80 -17.20 -19.73
C ASN A 94 -6.29 -17.05 -19.45
N GLN A 95 -5.78 -17.54 -18.31
CA GLN A 95 -4.35 -17.48 -17.98
C GLN A 95 -3.48 -18.16 -19.06
N GLU A 96 -3.94 -19.30 -19.58
CA GLU A 96 -3.24 -20.02 -20.66
C GLU A 96 -3.21 -19.25 -22.00
N ALA A 97 -4.21 -18.41 -22.27
CA ALA A 97 -4.29 -17.63 -23.50
C ALA A 97 -3.37 -16.39 -23.47
N HIS A 98 -3.24 -15.73 -22.32
CA HIS A 98 -2.34 -14.59 -22.15
C HIS A 98 -0.87 -15.01 -22.14
N ASP A 99 -0.54 -16.12 -21.46
CA ASP A 99 0.82 -16.67 -21.42
C ASP A 99 1.28 -17.19 -22.79
N ALA A 100 0.35 -17.71 -23.62
CA ALA A 100 0.64 -18.08 -25.01
C ALA A 100 0.84 -16.89 -25.97
N THR A 101 0.30 -15.71 -25.62
CA THR A 101 0.43 -14.49 -26.43
C THR A 101 1.76 -13.76 -26.15
N LEU A 102 2.32 -13.91 -24.94
CA LEU A 102 3.62 -13.34 -24.56
C LEU A 102 4.83 -14.21 -24.93
N ALA A 103 4.60 -15.43 -25.43
CA ALA A 103 5.63 -16.39 -25.83
C ALA A 103 5.94 -16.40 -27.35
N ASN A 104 5.26 -15.56 -28.15
CA ASN A 104 5.55 -15.30 -29.56
C ASN A 104 6.06 -13.87 -29.75
#